data_AF-A0A1N7E8S7-F1
#
_entry.id   AF-A0A1N7E8S7-F1
#
_cell.length_a   1.000
_cell.length_b   1.000
_cell.length_c   1.000
_cell.angle_alpha   90.00
_cell.angle_beta   90.00
_cell.angle_gamma   90.00
#
_symmetry.space_group_name_H-M   'P 1'
#
loop_
_entity.id
_entity.type
_entity.pdbx_description
1 polymer ?
#
loop_
_entity_poly.entity_id
_entity_poly.type
_entity_poly.pdbx_seq_one_letter_code
_entity_poly.pdbx_strand_id
1 'polypeptide(L)' 'MQRQHRSTQESTPSRLRTALTAVLIRDGGQTRIVECRHCGTTLEATDTNCPICGCEEIASYRIG' A
#
# COMPACT_ATOMS: atom_id res chain seq x y z
N MET A 1 17.06 -26.13 40.39
CA MET A 1 16.74 -27.14 39.36
C MET A 1 15.30 -26.93 38.89
N GLN A 2 15.09 -26.31 37.73
CA GLN A 2 14.04 -26.63 36.74
C GLN A 2 14.19 -25.65 35.56
N ARG A 3 14.54 -26.23 34.41
CA ARG A 3 15.04 -25.55 33.21
C ARG A 3 13.87 -24.91 32.45
N GLN A 4 13.97 -23.63 32.16
CA GLN A 4 13.01 -22.91 31.32
C GLN A 4 13.24 -23.30 29.85
N HIS A 5 12.68 -24.43 29.43
CA HIS A 5 12.44 -24.72 28.02
C HIS A 5 10.99 -24.31 27.70
N ARG A 6 10.77 -23.06 27.28
CA ARG A 6 9.52 -22.70 26.59
C ARG A 6 9.85 -21.99 25.28
N SER A 7 10.15 -22.86 24.33
CA SER A 7 10.22 -22.71 22.89
C SER A 7 9.63 -21.41 22.35
N THR A 8 10.49 -20.59 21.76
CA THR A 8 10.16 -19.68 20.66
C THR A 8 9.58 -20.53 19.53
N GLN A 9 8.29 -20.82 19.57
CA GLN A 9 7.59 -21.45 18.46
C GLN A 9 7.39 -20.38 17.38
N GLU A 10 8.38 -20.24 16.49
CA GLU A 10 8.14 -19.70 15.16
C GLU A 10 7.02 -20.52 14.51
N SER A 11 5.80 -20.02 14.66
CA SER A 11 4.64 -20.61 14.00
C SER A 11 4.84 -20.38 12.50
N THR A 12 5.08 -21.46 11.76
CA THR A 12 5.11 -21.42 10.29
C THR A 12 3.92 -20.61 9.80
N PRO A 13 4.12 -19.56 9.00
CA PRO A 13 3.02 -18.72 8.53
C PRO A 13 2.03 -19.59 7.78
N SER A 14 0.73 -19.36 8.03
CA SER A 14 -0.29 -20.02 7.24
C SER A 14 -0.11 -19.66 5.78
N ARG A 15 -0.45 -20.57 4.87
CA ARG A 15 -0.40 -20.30 3.42
C ARG A 15 -1.14 -19.02 3.04
N LEU A 16 -2.22 -18.71 3.77
CA LEU A 16 -2.96 -17.45 3.65
C LEU A 16 -2.08 -16.23 4.00
N ARG A 17 -1.38 -16.27 5.14
CA ARG A 17 -0.45 -15.20 5.54
C ARG A 17 0.65 -15.02 4.49
N THR A 18 1.25 -16.11 4.02
CA THR A 18 2.29 -16.04 2.98
C THR A 18 1.77 -15.44 1.66
N ALA A 19 0.58 -15.84 1.22
CA ALA A 19 -0.03 -15.32 -0.01
C ALA A 19 -0.41 -13.84 0.11
N LEU A 20 -0.99 -13.43 1.24
CA LEU A 20 -1.29 -12.02 1.52
C LEU A 20 -0.03 -11.17 1.53
N THR A 21 1.03 -11.64 2.18
CA THR A 21 2.33 -10.96 2.19
C THR A 21 2.90 -10.83 0.77
N ALA A 22 2.81 -11.85 -0.08
CA ALA A 22 3.30 -11.76 -1.46
C ALA A 22 2.50 -10.77 -2.34
N VAL A 23 1.22 -10.52 -2.04
CA VAL A 23 0.39 -9.53 -2.75
C VAL A 23 0.63 -8.11 -2.24
N LEU A 24 0.72 -7.95 -0.91
CA LEU A 24 0.87 -6.64 -0.25
C LEU A 24 2.32 -6.16 -0.29
N ILE A 25 3.28 -7.05 -0.09
CA ILE A 25 4.72 -6.82 -0.24
C ILE A 25 5.10 -7.21 -1.67
N ARG A 26 4.52 -6.50 -2.65
CA ARG A 26 5.04 -6.55 -4.01
C ARG A 26 6.30 -5.68 -4.03
N ASP A 27 7.44 -6.31 -4.26
CA ASP A 27 8.80 -5.76 -4.14
C ASP A 27 8.95 -4.35 -4.75
N GLY A 28 9.33 -3.39 -3.90
CA GLY A 28 10.11 -2.19 -4.27
C GLY A 28 9.41 -1.01 -4.95
N GLY A 29 8.17 -1.15 -5.43
CA GLY A 29 7.47 -0.07 -6.13
C GLY A 29 6.61 0.78 -5.21
N GLN A 30 7.11 1.94 -4.76
CA GLN A 30 6.24 2.96 -4.15
C GLN A 30 5.05 3.23 -5.09
N THR A 31 3.84 2.89 -4.66
CA THR A 31 2.66 3.14 -5.49
C THR A 31 2.28 4.60 -5.31
N ARG A 32 2.39 5.39 -6.38
CA ARG A 32 1.93 6.78 -6.39
C ARG A 32 0.49 6.83 -6.87
N ILE A 33 -0.39 7.36 -6.02
CA ILE A 33 -1.80 7.61 -6.36
C ILE A 33 -1.98 9.11 -6.49
N VAL A 34 -2.62 9.56 -7.57
CA VAL A 34 -2.90 10.97 -7.86
C VAL A 34 -4.40 11.12 -8.09
N GLU A 35 -5.04 12.10 -7.43
CA GLU A 35 -6.49 12.30 -7.52
C GLU A 35 -6.88 13.77 -7.46
N CYS A 36 -8.02 14.12 -8.07
CA CYS A 36 -8.61 15.44 -7.92
C CYS A 36 -9.22 15.62 -6.52
N ARG A 37 -8.86 16.71 -5.82
CA ARG A 37 -9.43 17.05 -4.51
C ARG A 37 -10.92 17.40 -4.56
N HIS A 38 -11.41 17.80 -5.73
CA HIS A 38 -12.78 18.26 -5.88
C HIS A 38 -13.75 17.12 -6.22
N CYS A 39 -13.47 16.32 -7.25
CA CYS A 39 -14.39 15.29 -7.74
C CYS A 39 -13.92 13.85 -7.49
N GLY A 40 -12.73 13.65 -6.94
CA GLY A 40 -12.19 12.32 -6.60
C GLY A 40 -11.74 11.47 -7.79
N THR A 41 -11.71 12.02 -9.01
CA THR A 41 -11.18 11.31 -10.18
C THR A 41 -9.70 11.00 -10.01
N THR A 42 -9.32 9.74 -10.20
CA THR A 42 -7.90 9.33 -10.30
C THR A 42 -7.29 9.90 -11.57
N LEU A 43 -6.09 10.47 -11.44
CA LEU A 43 -5.39 11.18 -12.50
C LEU A 43 -4.06 10.51 -12.84
N GLU A 44 -3.52 10.82 -14.01
CA GLU A 44 -2.15 10.49 -14.34
C GLU A 44 -1.20 11.41 -13.58
N ALA A 45 0.02 10.92 -13.28
CA ALA A 45 0.97 11.68 -12.47
C ALA A 45 1.46 12.99 -13.11
N THR A 46 1.23 13.15 -14.42
CA THR A 46 1.59 14.31 -15.23
C THR A 46 0.46 15.32 -15.38
N ASP A 47 -0.76 15.00 -14.96
CA ASP A 47 -1.89 15.92 -15.04
C ASP A 47 -1.71 17.08 -14.06
N THR A 48 -1.81 18.31 -14.56
CA THR A 48 -1.78 19.53 -13.73
C THR A 48 -3.16 19.98 -13.30
N ASN A 49 -4.21 19.50 -13.99
CA ASN A 49 -5.60 19.86 -13.77
C ASN A 49 -6.48 18.63 -14.00
N CYS A 50 -7.62 18.55 -13.31
CA CYS A 50 -8.56 17.47 -13.51
C CYS A 50 -9.29 17.63 -14.86
N PRO A 51 -9.23 16.64 -15.77
CA PRO A 51 -9.92 16.71 -17.07
C PRO A 51 -11.44 16.62 -16.95
N ILE A 52 -11.97 16.22 -15.78
CA ILE A 52 -13.41 16.06 -15.56
C ILE A 52 -14.06 17.34 -15.04
N CYS A 53 -13.44 18.02 -14.08
CA CYS A 53 -14.03 19.21 -13.44
C CYS A 53 -13.20 20.50 -13.59
N GLY A 54 -12.01 20.41 -14.20
CA GLY A 54 -11.10 21.55 -14.38
C GLY A 54 -10.35 22.00 -13.13
N CYS A 55 -10.58 21.38 -11.98
CA CYS A 55 -9.90 21.75 -10.72
C CYS A 55 -8.39 21.51 -10.80
N GLU A 56 -7.59 22.46 -10.31
CA GLU A 56 -6.12 22.37 -10.26
C GLU A 56 -5.60 21.76 -8.96
N GLU A 57 -6.47 21.61 -7.96
CA GLU A 57 -6.09 21.08 -6.67
C GLU A 57 -6.02 19.55 -6.73
N ILE A 58 -4.79 19.03 -6.83
CA ILE A 58 -4.50 17.61 -7.00
C ILE A 58 -3.83 17.05 -5.74
N ALA A 59 -4.38 15.96 -5.19
CA ALA A 59 -3.75 15.20 -4.12
C ALA A 59 -2.79 14.15 -4.68
N SER A 60 -1.69 13.89 -3.97
CA SER A 60 -0.73 12.84 -4.32
C SER A 60 -0.33 12.06 -3.07
N TYR A 61 -0.50 10.75 -3.12
CA TYR A 61 -0.14 9.82 -2.03
C TYR A 61 0.94 8.87 -2.50
N ARG A 62 1.77 8.43 -1.55
CA ARG A 62 2.72 7.33 -1.75
C ARG A 62 2.36 6.24 -0.76
N ILE A 63 2.18 5.04 -1.27
CA ILE A 63 1.97 3.84 -0.45
C ILE A 63 3.24 3.00 -0.57
N GLY A 64 3.87 2.74 0.58
CA GLY A 64 5.11 1.99 0.76
C GLY A 64 5.37 1.72 2.23
#